data_AF-A0A2G5QJQ1-F1
#
_entry.id   AF-A0A2G5QJQ1-F1
#
_cell.length_a   1.000
_cell.length_b   1.000
_cell.length_c   1.000
_cell.angle_alpha   90.00
_cell.angle_beta   90.00
_cell.angle_gamma   90.00
#
_symmetry.space_group_name_H-M   'P 1'
#
loop_
_entity.id
_entity.type
_entity.pdbx_description
1 polymer ?
#
loop_
_entity_poly.entity_id
_entity_poly.type
_entity_poly.pdbx_seq_one_letter_code
_entity_poly.pdbx_strand_id
1 'polypeptide(L)'
;MPENKGNSESSWVDPDDAPEWTEDQFARAQFSIGGKVIRPANGTLTRPGRPKSDNPKKQVTLRLDQEVIEKLRAGGPGWQSRANEILKKAVCA
;
A
#
# COMPACT_ATOMS: atom_id res chain seq x y z
N MET A 1 -28.35 -54.16 -26.16
CA MET A 1 -27.80 -52.84 -25.82
C MET A 1 -27.46 -52.88 -24.34
N PRO A 2 -26.20 -52.73 -23.91
CA PRO A 2 -25.89 -52.68 -22.48
C PRO A 2 -25.92 -51.23 -21.96
N GLU A 3 -26.43 -51.12 -20.75
CA GLU A 3 -26.82 -49.93 -20.01
C GLU A 3 -25.67 -48.96 -19.67
N ASN A 4 -25.99 -47.66 -19.60
CA ASN A 4 -25.07 -46.58 -19.22
C ASN A 4 -24.87 -46.57 -17.68
N LYS A 5 -23.68 -46.98 -17.22
CA LYS A 5 -23.32 -47.00 -15.80
C LYS A 5 -23.08 -45.57 -15.30
N GLY A 6 -23.78 -45.26 -14.20
CA GLY A 6 -23.90 -43.93 -13.61
C GLY A 6 -22.59 -43.24 -13.22
N ASN A 7 -22.66 -41.92 -13.33
CA ASN A 7 -21.87 -40.87 -12.69
C ASN A 7 -20.52 -41.30 -12.10
N SER A 8 -19.46 -41.28 -12.91
CA SER A 8 -18.09 -41.32 -12.42
C SER A 8 -17.83 -40.04 -11.60
N GLU A 9 -17.57 -40.21 -10.30
CA GLU A 9 -17.19 -39.12 -9.41
C GLU A 9 -16.00 -38.36 -10.01
N SER A 10 -16.20 -37.07 -10.29
CA SER A 10 -15.18 -36.21 -10.87
C SER A 10 -14.22 -35.79 -9.75
N SER A 11 -13.03 -36.38 -9.71
CA SER A 11 -11.97 -36.03 -8.76
C SER A 11 -11.16 -34.78 -9.15
N TRP A 12 -11.58 -34.09 -10.21
CA TRP A 12 -10.93 -32.88 -10.69
C TRP A 12 -11.41 -31.68 -9.87
N VAL A 13 -10.53 -31.20 -8.99
CA VAL A 13 -10.70 -29.91 -8.32
C VAL A 13 -10.26 -28.85 -9.31
N ASP A 14 -11.18 -27.98 -9.70
CA ASP A 14 -10.87 -26.90 -10.63
C ASP A 14 -9.86 -25.95 -9.98
N PRO A 15 -8.73 -25.63 -10.64
CA PRO A 15 -7.72 -24.75 -10.08
C PRO A 15 -8.21 -23.31 -9.89
N ASP A 16 -9.35 -22.92 -10.47
CA ASP A 16 -10.04 -21.65 -10.24
C ASP A 16 -11.19 -21.78 -9.21
N ASP A 17 -11.45 -22.97 -8.63
CA ASP A 17 -12.41 -23.14 -7.55
C ASP A 17 -11.87 -22.49 -6.26
N ALA A 18 -12.50 -21.39 -5.86
CA ALA A 18 -12.06 -20.64 -4.71
C ALA A 18 -12.26 -21.48 -3.43
N PRO A 19 -11.24 -21.60 -2.57
CA PRO A 19 -11.38 -22.35 -1.32
C PRO A 19 -12.48 -21.77 -0.45
N GLU A 20 -13.19 -22.65 0.27
CA GLU A 20 -14.19 -22.28 1.26
C GLU A 20 -13.62 -21.24 2.22
N TRP A 21 -14.33 -20.12 2.36
CA TRP A 21 -13.88 -19.01 3.19
C TRP A 21 -13.90 -19.43 4.66
N THR A 22 -12.77 -19.27 5.34
CA THR A 22 -12.66 -19.56 6.77
C THR A 22 -13.52 -18.59 7.59
N GLU A 23 -14.00 -18.99 8.77
CA GLU A 23 -14.79 -18.14 9.67
C GLU A 23 -14.11 -16.81 10.01
N ASP A 24 -12.78 -16.78 10.14
CA ASP A 24 -12.00 -15.56 10.33
C ASP A 24 -12.04 -14.62 9.11
N GLN A 25 -12.14 -15.18 7.89
CA GLN A 25 -12.31 -14.41 6.65
C GLN A 25 -13.72 -13.80 6.60
N PHE A 26 -14.76 -14.55 6.98
CA PHE A 26 -16.12 -14.03 7.13
C PHE A 26 -16.22 -12.94 8.20
N ALA A 27 -15.49 -13.06 9.30
CA ALA A 27 -15.47 -12.05 10.37
C ALA A 27 -14.86 -10.72 9.90
N ARG A 28 -13.94 -10.76 8.91
CA ARG A 28 -13.27 -9.59 8.31
C ARG A 28 -13.96 -9.06 7.06
N ALA A 29 -14.84 -9.85 6.45
CA ALA A 29 -15.54 -9.50 5.23
C ALA A 29 -16.57 -8.38 5.44
N GLN A 30 -16.88 -7.68 4.34
CA GLN A 30 -17.94 -6.68 4.34
C GLN A 30 -19.30 -7.37 4.41
N PHE A 31 -20.09 -7.04 5.42
CA PHE A 31 -21.45 -7.56 5.55
C PHE A 31 -22.45 -6.52 5.07
N SER A 32 -23.14 -6.83 3.96
CA SER A 32 -24.17 -5.99 3.37
C SER A 32 -25.45 -6.79 3.15
N ILE A 33 -26.60 -6.23 3.52
CA ILE A 33 -27.92 -6.78 3.21
C ILE A 33 -28.67 -5.74 2.38
N GLY A 34 -29.18 -6.14 1.22
CA GLY A 34 -30.00 -5.26 0.35
C GLY A 34 -29.27 -3.99 -0.12
N GLY A 35 -27.94 -4.06 -0.31
CA GLY A 35 -27.12 -2.92 -0.74
C GLY A 35 -26.75 -1.94 0.38
N LYS A 36 -27.18 -2.17 1.62
CA LYS A 36 -26.79 -1.36 2.78
C LYS A 36 -25.69 -2.07 3.58
N VAL A 37 -24.54 -1.41 3.69
CA VAL A 37 -23.38 -1.92 4.45
C VAL A 37 -23.69 -1.81 5.94
N ILE A 38 -23.78 -2.94 6.63
CA ILE A 38 -24.07 -3.01 8.07
C ILE A 38 -22.76 -3.06 8.84
N ARG A 39 -21.75 -3.75 8.31
CA ARG A 39 -20.39 -3.73 8.81
C ARG A 39 -19.40 -3.63 7.65
N PRO A 40 -18.56 -2.57 7.60
CA PRO A 40 -17.49 -2.50 6.61
C PRO A 40 -16.45 -3.59 6.89
N ALA A 41 -15.80 -4.07 5.83
CA ALA A 41 -14.67 -4.98 5.99
C ALA A 41 -13.57 -4.31 6.82
N ASN A 42 -13.01 -5.05 7.78
CA ASN A 42 -11.89 -4.59 8.60
C ASN A 42 -10.67 -5.47 8.32
N GLY A 43 -9.62 -4.88 7.76
CA GLY A 43 -8.39 -5.59 7.44
C GLY A 43 -7.43 -4.79 6.55
N THR A 44 -6.16 -5.16 6.65
CA THR A 44 -4.97 -4.55 6.03
C THR A 44 -5.04 -4.43 4.49
N LEU A 45 -5.98 -5.10 3.83
CA LEU A 45 -6.16 -5.05 2.37
C LEU A 45 -6.74 -3.71 1.86
N THR A 46 -7.19 -2.80 2.73
CA THR A 46 -7.74 -1.52 2.24
C THR A 46 -6.62 -0.51 1.89
N ARG A 47 -5.39 -0.70 2.38
CA ARG A 47 -4.21 0.09 1.97
C ARG A 47 -2.93 -0.47 2.62
N PRO A 48 -2.17 -1.39 1.98
CA PRO A 48 -0.78 -1.62 2.36
C PRO A 48 0.06 -0.42 1.88
N GLY A 49 -0.15 0.75 2.51
CA GLY A 49 0.78 1.85 2.38
C GLY A 49 2.11 1.47 3.02
N ARG A 50 3.24 1.89 2.44
CA ARG A 50 4.56 1.79 3.08
C ARG A 50 4.44 2.25 4.54
N PRO A 51 4.97 1.49 5.53
CA PRO A 51 4.93 1.90 6.93
C PRO A 51 5.47 3.32 7.05
N LYS A 52 4.73 4.16 7.78
CA LYS A 52 5.06 5.57 7.95
C LYS A 52 6.42 5.64 8.64
N SER A 53 7.39 6.30 8.01
CA SER A 53 8.73 6.47 8.60
C SER A 53 8.58 7.21 9.93
N ASP A 54 9.33 6.76 10.94
CA ASP A 54 9.29 7.31 12.31
C ASP A 54 9.65 8.82 12.33
N ASN A 55 10.59 9.23 11.47
CA ASN A 55 10.98 10.64 11.33
C ASN A 55 10.98 11.09 9.85
N PRO A 56 9.82 11.44 9.29
CA PRO A 56 9.73 11.88 7.90
C PRO A 56 10.30 13.29 7.75
N LYS A 57 10.92 13.57 6.59
CA LYS A 57 11.29 14.94 6.22
C LYS A 57 10.03 15.80 6.17
N LYS A 58 10.01 16.90 6.91
CA LYS A 58 8.90 17.86 6.88
C LYS A 58 9.10 18.81 5.71
N GLN A 59 8.09 18.93 4.86
CA GLN A 59 8.06 19.97 3.85
C GLN A 59 7.84 21.31 4.55
N VAL A 60 8.79 22.22 4.41
CA VAL A 60 8.73 23.58 4.95
C VAL A 60 8.83 24.59 3.82
N THR A 61 8.07 25.68 3.93
CA THR A 61 8.13 26.80 2.99
C THR A 61 9.14 27.81 3.52
N LEU A 62 10.40 27.71 3.09
CA LEU A 62 11.48 28.63 3.44
C LEU A 62 11.88 29.45 2.22
N ARG A 63 12.10 30.75 2.41
CA ARG A 63 12.71 31.61 1.38
C ARG A 63 14.22 31.63 1.59
N LEU A 64 14.95 31.22 0.57
CA LEU A 64 16.42 31.29 0.52
C LEU A 64 16.83 32.41 -0.43
N ASP A 65 18.01 32.95 -0.19
CA ASP A 65 18.62 33.94 -1.07
C ASP A 65 18.84 33.38 -2.49
N GLN A 66 18.74 34.25 -3.49
CA GLN A 66 18.84 33.87 -4.90
C GLN A 66 20.23 33.30 -5.24
N GLU A 67 21.32 33.92 -4.77
CA GLU A 67 22.67 33.44 -5.05
C GLU A 67 22.91 32.04 -4.47
N VAL A 68 22.31 31.75 -3.31
CA VAL A 68 22.39 30.44 -2.66
C VAL A 68 21.67 29.38 -3.49
N ILE A 69 20.47 29.68 -4.00
CA ILE A 69 19.72 28.76 -4.85
C ILE A 69 20.48 28.49 -6.16
N GLU A 70 21.04 29.53 -6.78
CA GLU A 70 21.80 29.40 -8.02
C GLU A 70 23.05 28.52 -7.83
N LYS A 71 23.83 28.76 -6.77
CA LYS A 71 25.00 27.92 -6.45
C LYS A 71 24.63 26.47 -6.17
N LEU A 72 23.52 26.23 -5.46
CA LEU A 72 23.05 24.88 -5.18
C LEU A 72 22.58 24.17 -6.47
N ARG A 73 21.80 24.86 -7.31
CA ARG A 73 21.30 24.33 -8.59
C ARG A 73 22.41 24.08 -9.61
N ALA A 74 23.44 24.93 -9.65
CA ALA A 74 24.61 24.73 -10.49
C ALA A 74 25.31 23.40 -10.19
N GLY A 75 25.16 22.89 -8.97
CA GLY A 75 25.63 21.57 -8.58
C GLY A 75 24.84 20.40 -9.16
N GLY A 76 23.79 20.62 -9.96
CA GLY A 76 23.07 19.57 -10.69
C GLY A 76 21.95 18.86 -9.90
N PRO A 77 21.48 17.70 -10.39
CA PRO A 77 20.39 16.94 -9.77
C PRO A 77 20.66 16.63 -8.30
N GLY A 78 19.59 16.65 -7.48
CA GLY A 78 19.69 16.38 -6.04
C GLY A 78 20.23 17.54 -5.19
N TRP A 79 20.28 18.77 -5.73
CA TRP A 79 20.71 19.96 -4.98
C TRP A 79 19.91 20.21 -3.70
N GLN A 80 18.61 19.85 -3.66
CA GLN A 80 17.78 19.95 -2.45
C GLN A 80 18.26 19.02 -1.32
N SER A 81 18.69 17.80 -1.65
CA SER A 81 19.27 16.87 -0.67
C SER A 81 20.59 17.40 -0.14
N ARG A 82 21.44 17.97 -1.00
CA ARG A 82 22.68 18.64 -0.58
C ARG A 82 22.41 19.85 0.31
N ALA A 83 21.41 20.66 -0.01
CA ALA A 83 20.99 21.79 0.81
C ALA A 83 20.58 21.32 2.22
N ASN A 84 19.82 20.22 2.31
CA ASN A 84 19.45 19.64 3.60
C ASN A 84 20.68 19.17 4.41
N GLU A 85 21.66 18.54 3.78
CA GLU A 85 22.89 18.12 4.46
C GLU A 85 23.71 19.31 4.97
N ILE A 86 23.79 20.41 4.20
CA ILE A 86 24.46 21.65 4.62
C ILE A 86 23.74 22.26 5.84
N LEU A 87 22.41 22.39 5.77
CA LEU A 87 21.61 22.91 6.88
C LEU A 87 21.76 22.04 8.13
N LYS A 88 21.77 20.71 7.97
CA LYS A 88 21.99 19.76 9.07
C LYS A 88 23.34 19.98 9.74
N LYS A 89 24.42 20.16 8.95
CA LYS A 89 25.76 20.44 9.48
C LYS A 89 25.83 21.78 10.22
N ALA A 90 25.14 22.81 9.72
CA ALA A 90 25.18 24.15 10.31
C ALA A 90 24.40 24.26 11.63
N VAL A 91 23.30 23.51 11.79
CA VAL A 91 22.43 23.57 12.97
C VAL A 91 22.85 22.57 14.05
N CYS A 92 23.52 21.48 13.67
CA CYS A 92 23.95 20.42 14.59
C CYS A 92 25.41 20.60 15.07
N ALA A 93 25.96 21.82 14.93
CA ALA A 93 27.26 22.23 15.43
C ALA A 93 27.19 22.75 16.87
#